data_AF-A0A1V6TRX2-F1
#
_entry.id   AF-A0A1V6TRX2-F1
#
_cell.length_a   1.000
_cell.length_b   1.000
_cell.length_c   1.000
_cell.angle_alpha   90.00
_cell.angle_beta   90.00
_cell.angle_gamma   90.00
#
_symmetry.space_group_name_H-M   'P 1'
#
loop_
_entity.id
_entity.type
_entity.pdbx_description
1 polymer ?
#
loop_
_entity_poly.entity_id
_entity_poly.type
_entity_poly.pdbx_seq_one_letter_code
_entity_poly.pdbx_strand_id
1 'polypeptide(L)'
;MEDEGFDRPFRFIVTGQYLAIHYRGSDFEIRRDYHARGSLFYLSDDGQTIIYNHIYVGALTDYPDYEGDVFYIRNGSQYLTQNGQWTTHVDDAIKVQIDPVGEYGDAEPPIPLPLPNPVINTDNPISADGVDLYHPDKWFSLYPITGDCLWSGDAGQFESKLHFGGNPYSVGTCFQLSEHDGKTRICSDDGKYLVVMMEPSVAAYLDEGCKQHTRFDRCSSCMLHYTIGYSSEPLEGFLLVPKGLSTMFVLNDGLFYYKVNVLKGSYAELQRVEGIDEASLFQFVA
;
A
#
# COMPACT_ATOMS: atom_id res chain seq x y z
N MET A 1 20.85 29.74 0.92
CA MET A 1 20.23 28.43 1.19
C MET A 1 18.93 28.75 1.87
N GLU A 2 17.95 29.11 1.05
CA GLU A 2 16.57 29.36 1.46
C GLU A 2 15.87 28.00 1.46
N ASP A 3 15.29 27.60 2.60
CA ASP A 3 14.29 26.51 2.80
C ASP A 3 14.25 25.33 1.81
N GLU A 4 15.38 24.70 1.50
CA GLU A 4 15.40 23.49 0.67
C GLU A 4 14.92 22.26 1.50
N GLY A 5 13.67 21.83 1.27
CA GLY A 5 13.26 20.41 1.29
C GLY A 5 13.18 19.69 2.64
N PHE A 6 12.78 20.33 3.74
CA PHE A 6 12.52 19.65 5.04
C PHE A 6 11.04 19.40 5.34
N ASP A 7 10.15 19.67 4.39
CA ASP A 7 8.69 19.57 4.49
C ASP A 7 8.13 18.18 4.11
N ARG A 8 8.98 17.31 3.56
CA ARG A 8 8.60 15.95 3.15
C ARG A 8 9.46 14.89 3.83
N PRO A 9 9.28 14.68 5.15
CA PRO A 9 9.97 13.63 5.86
C PRO A 9 9.44 12.26 5.44
N PHE A 10 10.34 11.28 5.33
CA PHE A 10 9.97 9.92 4.96
C PHE A 10 10.96 8.89 5.48
N ARG A 11 10.53 7.63 5.48
CA ARG A 11 11.37 6.45 5.71
C ARG A 11 11.29 5.51 4.50
N PHE A 12 12.29 4.67 4.33
CA PHE A 12 12.30 3.70 3.23
C PHE A 12 11.70 2.37 3.66
N ILE A 13 10.71 1.90 2.91
CA ILE A 13 10.31 0.49 2.90
C ILE A 13 11.18 -0.24 1.90
N VAL A 14 11.81 -1.33 2.29
CA VAL A 14 12.49 -2.23 1.35
C VAL A 14 11.48 -3.26 0.86
N THR A 15 11.14 -3.22 -0.44
CA THR A 15 10.03 -4.02 -0.98
C THR A 15 10.21 -5.51 -0.74
N GLY A 16 9.28 -6.11 0.00
CA GLY A 16 9.21 -7.52 0.37
C GLY A 16 10.21 -7.96 1.42
N GLN A 17 10.86 -7.03 2.12
CA GLN A 17 11.91 -7.37 3.07
C GLN A 17 11.77 -6.58 4.37
N TYR A 18 11.84 -7.31 5.49
CA TYR A 18 11.88 -6.73 6.83
C TYR A 18 13.25 -6.14 7.15
N LEU A 19 13.57 -5.05 6.45
CA LEU A 19 14.81 -4.31 6.56
C LEU A 19 14.53 -2.83 6.79
N ALA A 20 15.34 -2.21 7.62
CA ALA A 20 15.39 -0.77 7.82
C ALA A 20 16.66 -0.20 7.20
N ILE A 21 16.51 0.93 6.50
CA ILE A 21 17.63 1.69 5.95
C ILE A 21 18.03 2.77 6.96
N HIS A 22 19.28 2.74 7.37
CA HIS A 22 19.90 3.78 8.18
C HIS A 22 20.96 4.53 7.37
N TYR A 23 21.31 5.72 7.82
CA TYR A 23 22.43 6.49 7.33
C TYR A 23 23.34 6.85 8.50
N ARG A 24 24.60 6.41 8.48
CA ARG A 24 25.56 6.62 9.58
C ARG A 24 26.92 7.01 9.04
N GLY A 25 27.51 8.05 9.63
CA GLY A 25 28.78 8.62 9.17
C GLY A 25 28.63 9.27 7.81
N SER A 26 28.70 8.47 6.75
CA SER A 26 28.58 8.88 5.34
C SER A 26 28.02 7.78 4.44
N ASP A 27 27.52 6.69 5.01
CA ASP A 27 27.10 5.52 4.26
C ASP A 27 25.71 5.02 4.69
N PHE A 28 25.04 4.36 3.74
CA PHE A 28 23.80 3.64 4.01
C PHE A 28 24.12 2.31 4.70
N GLU A 29 23.46 2.06 5.83
CA GLU A 29 23.51 0.78 6.53
C GLU A 29 22.13 0.13 6.49
N ILE A 30 22.05 -1.08 5.96
CA ILE A 30 20.79 -1.82 5.85
C ILE A 30 20.79 -2.91 6.92
N ARG A 31 19.76 -2.94 7.75
CA ARG A 31 19.66 -3.84 8.90
C ARG A 31 18.33 -4.56 8.88
N ARG A 32 18.30 -5.79 9.40
CA ARG A 32 17.05 -6.51 9.63
C ARG A 32 16.30 -5.88 10.78
N ASP A 33 15.30 -5.06 10.45
CA ASP A 33 14.46 -4.35 11.41
C ASP A 33 13.20 -3.81 10.72
N TYR A 34 12.25 -3.30 11.49
CA TYR A 34 11.05 -2.63 10.97
C TYR A 34 11.43 -1.31 10.31
N HIS A 35 10.86 -0.98 9.14
CA HIS A 35 11.28 0.21 8.36
C HIS A 35 11.13 1.52 9.14
N ALA A 36 10.12 1.62 10.02
CA ALA A 36 9.93 2.79 10.89
C ALA A 36 11.11 3.04 11.87
N ARG A 37 11.99 2.06 12.08
CA ARG A 37 13.24 2.18 12.87
C ARG A 37 14.41 2.72 12.07
N GLY A 38 14.26 2.87 10.75
CA GLY A 38 15.27 3.45 9.86
C GLY A 38 15.58 4.92 10.15
N SER A 39 16.56 5.44 9.43
CA SER A 39 16.82 6.89 9.43
C SER A 39 15.64 7.64 8.83
N LEU A 40 15.32 8.80 9.41
CA LEU A 40 14.40 9.76 8.81
C LEU A 40 15.15 10.53 7.72
N PHE A 41 14.63 10.51 6.50
CA PHE A 41 15.13 11.25 5.35
C PHE A 41 14.13 12.34 4.96
N TYR A 42 14.57 13.24 4.10
CA TYR A 42 13.72 14.28 3.53
C TYR A 42 13.87 14.30 2.02
N LEU A 43 12.79 14.60 1.32
CA LEU A 43 12.77 14.70 -0.13
C LEU A 43 12.83 16.18 -0.53
N SER A 44 13.75 16.52 -1.43
CA SER A 44 13.84 17.87 -2.01
C SER A 44 12.63 18.23 -2.88
N ASP A 45 12.52 19.51 -3.22
CA ASP A 45 11.43 20.10 -4.02
C ASP A 45 11.22 19.44 -5.38
N ASP A 46 12.29 18.94 -6.00
CA ASP A 46 12.24 18.19 -7.25
C ASP A 46 11.61 16.78 -7.12
N GLY A 47 11.33 16.32 -5.91
CA GLY A 47 10.78 14.99 -5.63
C GLY A 47 11.77 13.84 -5.85
N GLN A 48 13.07 14.12 -6.03
CA GLN A 48 14.07 13.12 -6.39
C GLN A 48 15.26 13.10 -5.44
N THR A 49 15.77 14.24 -4.99
CA THR A 49 17.00 14.26 -4.19
C THR A 49 16.72 13.90 -2.72
N ILE A 50 17.54 13.00 -2.17
CA ILE A 50 17.43 12.51 -0.80
C ILE A 50 18.33 13.35 0.10
N ILE A 51 17.72 13.91 1.14
CA ILE A 51 18.37 14.76 2.14
C ILE A 51 18.40 14.02 3.48
N TYR A 52 19.53 14.08 4.18
CA TYR A 52 19.69 13.61 5.57
C TYR A 52 20.55 14.61 6.33
N ASN A 53 20.14 15.08 7.50
CA ASN A 53 20.90 16.07 8.31
C ASN A 53 21.46 17.27 7.49
N HIS A 54 20.63 17.85 6.62
CA HIS A 54 21.00 18.97 5.74
C HIS A 54 22.09 18.70 4.69
N ILE A 55 22.37 17.43 4.38
CA ILE A 55 23.26 17.04 3.29
C ILE A 55 22.52 16.16 2.27
N TYR A 56 22.91 16.32 1.00
CA TYR A 56 22.46 15.43 -0.08
C TYR A 56 23.20 14.10 0.02
N VAL A 57 22.44 13.00 0.11
CA VAL A 57 23.00 11.66 0.33
C VAL A 57 22.72 10.69 -0.83
N GLY A 58 21.87 11.09 -1.76
CA GLY A 58 21.53 10.32 -2.96
C GLY A 58 20.36 10.94 -3.70
N ALA A 59 19.83 10.21 -4.67
CA ALA A 59 18.60 10.56 -5.37
C ALA A 59 17.77 9.30 -5.62
N LEU A 60 16.47 9.48 -5.79
CA LEU A 60 15.55 8.46 -6.24
C LEU A 60 15.56 8.37 -7.77
N THR A 61 15.30 7.18 -8.27
CA THR A 61 15.05 6.93 -9.68
C THR A 61 13.98 5.87 -9.78
N ASP A 62 13.00 6.10 -10.62
CA ASP A 62 11.85 5.22 -10.77
C ASP A 62 12.25 3.80 -11.18
N TYR A 63 11.55 2.84 -10.61
CA TYR A 63 11.51 1.48 -11.11
C TYR A 63 10.58 1.45 -12.35
N PRO A 64 11.06 1.03 -13.53
CA PRO A 64 10.34 1.23 -14.80
C PRO A 64 8.91 0.68 -14.87
N ASP A 65 8.59 -0.41 -14.15
CA ASP A 65 7.23 -0.99 -14.22
C ASP A 65 6.26 -0.37 -13.20
N TYR A 66 6.76 0.44 -12.25
CA TYR A 66 5.98 1.06 -11.16
C TYR A 66 6.51 2.47 -10.86
N GLU A 67 6.59 3.29 -11.90
CA GLU A 67 7.04 4.68 -11.78
C GLU A 67 6.27 5.40 -10.67
N GLY A 68 6.94 6.21 -9.87
CA GLY A 68 6.32 6.95 -8.78
C GLY A 68 5.88 6.15 -7.54
N ASP A 69 5.85 4.82 -7.59
CA ASP A 69 5.52 3.98 -6.43
C ASP A 69 6.72 3.21 -5.89
N VAL A 70 7.63 2.76 -6.78
CA VAL A 70 8.83 1.99 -6.45
C VAL A 70 10.05 2.65 -7.05
N PHE A 71 11.14 2.73 -6.27
CA PHE A 71 12.34 3.45 -6.63
C PHE A 71 13.59 2.62 -6.40
N TYR A 72 14.66 3.02 -7.07
CA TYR A 72 16.03 2.74 -6.71
C TYR A 72 16.65 3.95 -6.01
N ILE A 73 17.56 3.71 -5.06
CA ILE A 73 18.42 4.75 -4.49
C ILE A 73 19.69 4.81 -5.34
N ARG A 74 19.99 5.98 -5.90
CA ARG A 74 21.16 6.23 -6.75
C ARG A 74 22.10 7.30 -6.18
N ASN A 75 23.36 7.20 -6.55
CA ASN A 75 24.37 8.24 -6.39
C ASN A 75 25.19 8.32 -7.69
N GLY A 76 24.97 9.38 -8.48
CA GLY A 76 25.51 9.47 -9.83
C GLY A 76 25.03 8.30 -10.70
N SER A 77 25.98 7.51 -11.22
CA SER A 77 25.71 6.32 -12.04
C SER A 77 25.70 5.01 -11.24
N GLN A 78 25.70 5.08 -9.91
CA GLN A 78 25.68 3.91 -9.04
C GLN A 78 24.34 3.79 -8.31
N TYR A 79 23.99 2.56 -7.96
CA TYR A 79 22.77 2.17 -7.27
C TYR A 79 23.12 1.53 -5.92
N LEU A 80 22.26 1.71 -4.93
CA LEU A 80 22.43 1.09 -3.62
C LEU A 80 21.99 -0.38 -3.69
N THR A 81 22.81 -1.28 -3.16
CA THR A 81 22.50 -2.71 -3.03
C THR A 81 21.94 -3.03 -1.65
N GLN A 82 21.35 -4.21 -1.49
CA GLN A 82 20.85 -4.71 -0.20
C GLN A 82 21.91 -4.81 0.91
N ASN A 83 23.20 -4.88 0.55
CA ASN A 83 24.31 -4.92 1.50
C ASN A 83 24.82 -3.53 1.91
N GLY A 84 24.16 -2.46 1.46
CA GLY A 84 24.58 -1.08 1.70
C GLY A 84 25.75 -0.61 0.82
N GLN A 85 26.10 -1.40 -0.21
CA GLN A 85 27.20 -1.07 -1.13
C GLN A 85 26.67 -0.42 -2.41
N TRP A 86 27.51 0.38 -3.06
CA TRP A 86 27.21 0.98 -4.36
C TRP A 86 27.65 0.07 -5.52
N THR A 87 26.76 -0.11 -6.50
CA THR A 87 27.01 -0.93 -7.71
C THR A 87 26.66 -0.14 -8.97
N THR A 88 27.23 -0.48 -10.12
CA THR A 88 26.79 0.05 -11.43
C THR A 88 25.74 -0.84 -12.10
N HIS A 89 25.42 -1.99 -11.52
CA HIS A 89 24.45 -2.96 -12.05
C HIS A 89 23.08 -2.71 -11.42
N VAL A 90 22.13 -2.24 -12.22
CA VAL A 90 20.76 -1.93 -11.74
C VAL A 90 20.03 -3.17 -11.22
N ASP A 91 20.34 -4.36 -11.73
CA ASP A 91 19.69 -5.61 -11.30
C ASP A 91 20.04 -5.99 -9.85
N ASP A 92 21.16 -5.50 -9.33
CA ASP A 92 21.59 -5.70 -7.93
C ASP A 92 21.04 -4.60 -6.99
N ALA A 93 20.35 -3.61 -7.55
CA ALA A 93 19.84 -2.48 -6.80
C ALA A 93 18.67 -2.89 -5.89
N ILE A 94 18.66 -2.35 -4.69
CA ILE A 94 17.54 -2.50 -3.78
C ILE A 94 16.33 -1.71 -4.29
N LYS A 95 15.16 -2.35 -4.28
CA LYS A 95 13.87 -1.72 -4.58
C LYS A 95 13.29 -1.18 -3.30
N VAL A 96 12.97 0.11 -3.30
CA VAL A 96 12.44 0.80 -2.13
C VAL A 96 11.17 1.54 -2.47
N GLN A 97 10.34 1.75 -1.45
CA GLN A 97 9.18 2.62 -1.51
C GLN A 97 9.33 3.68 -0.42
N ILE A 98 8.62 4.78 -0.59
CA ILE A 98 8.61 5.88 0.37
C ILE A 98 7.45 5.64 1.33
N ASP A 99 7.76 5.55 2.63
CA ASP A 99 6.79 5.66 3.71
C ASP A 99 6.80 7.10 4.23
N PRO A 100 5.81 7.92 3.83
CA PRO A 100 5.80 9.33 4.18
C PRO A 100 5.45 9.52 5.66
N VAL A 101 6.24 10.31 6.40
CA VAL A 101 5.99 10.59 7.82
C VAL A 101 5.20 11.90 7.89
N GLY A 102 4.01 11.90 8.49
CA GLY A 102 3.17 13.10 8.54
C GLY A 102 3.79 14.24 9.38
N GLU A 103 3.46 15.49 9.04
CA GLU A 103 3.85 16.70 9.83
C GLU A 103 2.98 16.95 11.07
N TYR A 104 1.94 16.14 11.32
CA TYR A 104 0.96 16.41 12.37
C TYR A 104 1.51 16.12 13.77
N GLY A 105 1.53 17.18 14.59
CA GLY A 105 2.13 17.25 15.93
C GLY A 105 1.43 16.48 17.05
N ASP A 106 1.19 15.18 16.85
CA ASP A 106 1.08 14.23 17.96
C ASP A 106 2.33 13.33 17.91
N ALA A 107 2.87 13.02 19.09
CA ALA A 107 4.13 12.28 19.23
C ALA A 107 4.21 11.11 18.24
N GLU A 108 5.37 10.92 17.58
CA GLU A 108 5.61 9.75 16.72
C GLU A 108 5.04 8.52 17.42
N PRO A 109 4.12 7.77 16.76
CA PRO A 109 3.56 6.60 17.38
C PRO A 109 4.71 5.73 17.89
N PRO A 110 4.63 5.21 19.13
CA PRO A 110 5.72 4.50 19.74
C PRO A 110 6.15 3.38 18.80
N ILE A 111 7.41 3.43 18.39
CA ILE A 111 7.96 2.50 17.42
C ILE A 111 7.68 1.07 17.91
N PRO A 112 6.91 0.26 17.16
CA PRO A 112 6.57 -1.10 17.54
C PRO A 112 7.83 -1.88 17.92
N LEU A 113 7.74 -2.71 18.96
CA LEU A 113 8.84 -3.61 19.31
C LEU A 113 9.20 -4.47 18.08
N PRO A 114 10.50 -4.75 17.85
CA PRO A 114 10.90 -5.59 16.74
C PRO A 114 10.16 -6.92 16.80
N LEU A 115 9.58 -7.33 15.68
CA LEU A 115 9.06 -8.69 15.56
C LEU A 115 10.23 -9.67 15.68
N PRO A 116 10.20 -10.61 16.65
CA PRO A 116 11.28 -11.58 16.78
C PRO A 116 11.38 -12.48 15.54
N ASN A 117 10.25 -12.71 14.85
CA ASN A 117 10.15 -13.41 13.57
C ASN A 117 9.09 -12.74 12.68
N PRO A 118 9.45 -11.70 11.90
CA PRO A 118 8.50 -11.00 11.02
C PRO A 118 7.96 -11.90 9.90
N VAL A 119 8.73 -12.92 9.51
CA VAL A 119 8.31 -13.95 8.56
C VAL A 119 7.79 -15.13 9.37
N ILE A 120 6.48 -15.17 9.57
CA ILE A 120 5.79 -16.35 10.03
C ILE A 120 5.26 -17.01 8.76
N ASN A 121 5.59 -18.28 8.52
CA ASN A 121 5.23 -19.01 7.31
C ASN A 121 5.64 -18.36 5.95
N THR A 122 6.70 -18.89 5.33
CA THR A 122 7.16 -18.47 3.99
C THR A 122 6.18 -18.77 2.86
N ASP A 123 5.16 -19.59 3.12
CA ASP A 123 4.13 -19.91 2.12
C ASP A 123 2.98 -18.88 2.11
N ASN A 124 2.93 -18.00 3.12
CA ASN A 124 1.95 -16.92 3.19
C ASN A 124 2.38 -15.74 2.29
N PRO A 125 1.42 -14.97 1.74
CA PRO A 125 1.72 -13.68 1.14
C PRO A 125 2.32 -12.74 2.19
N ILE A 126 3.22 -11.86 1.75
CA ILE A 126 3.92 -10.90 2.60
C ILE A 126 3.54 -9.47 2.24
N SER A 127 3.62 -8.57 3.22
CA SER A 127 3.50 -7.13 3.05
C SER A 127 4.69 -6.53 2.29
N ALA A 128 4.55 -5.28 1.88
CA ALA A 128 5.60 -4.52 1.22
C ALA A 128 6.85 -4.34 2.11
N ASP A 129 6.70 -4.32 3.42
CA ASP A 129 7.78 -4.28 4.42
C ASP A 129 8.20 -5.68 4.94
N GLY A 130 7.76 -6.75 4.26
CA GLY A 130 8.25 -8.11 4.47
C GLY A 130 7.74 -8.83 5.72
N VAL A 131 6.54 -8.49 6.19
CA VAL A 131 5.83 -9.15 7.28
C VAL A 131 4.75 -10.09 6.71
N ASP A 132 4.56 -11.26 7.32
CA ASP A 132 3.44 -12.16 6.96
C ASP A 132 2.09 -11.44 7.12
N LEU A 133 1.29 -11.39 6.05
CA LEU A 133 -0.02 -10.74 6.08
C LEU A 133 -0.95 -11.33 7.14
N TYR A 134 -0.82 -12.61 7.48
CA TYR A 134 -1.65 -13.27 8.50
C TYR A 134 -1.03 -13.30 9.89
N HIS A 135 0.00 -12.47 10.13
CA HIS A 135 0.62 -12.38 11.44
C HIS A 135 -0.42 -11.90 12.49
N PRO A 136 -0.63 -12.63 13.60
CA PRO A 136 -1.77 -12.43 14.51
C PRO A 136 -1.74 -11.11 15.28
N ASP A 137 -0.56 -10.53 15.48
CA ASP A 137 -0.37 -9.28 16.22
C ASP A 137 -0.09 -8.07 15.32
N LYS A 138 -0.37 -8.18 14.01
CA LYS A 138 -0.03 -7.15 13.03
C LYS A 138 -1.25 -6.53 12.38
N TRP A 139 -1.15 -5.22 12.27
CA TRP A 139 -2.06 -4.34 11.56
C TRP A 139 -1.32 -3.80 10.36
N PHE A 140 -2.04 -3.59 9.26
CA PHE A 140 -1.47 -3.18 8.00
C PHE A 140 -2.29 -2.05 7.39
N SER A 141 -1.65 -0.99 6.93
CA SER A 141 -2.28 -0.04 6.03
C SER A 141 -2.38 -0.63 4.62
N LEU A 142 -3.48 -0.34 3.92
CA LEU A 142 -3.76 -0.81 2.56
C LEU A 142 -3.57 0.34 1.57
N TYR A 143 -2.73 0.13 0.56
CA TYR A 143 -2.42 1.14 -0.45
C TYR A 143 -2.67 0.60 -1.87
N PRO A 144 -3.20 1.43 -2.79
CA PRO A 144 -3.17 1.13 -4.21
C PRO A 144 -1.81 1.49 -4.83
N ILE A 145 -1.42 0.77 -5.86
CA ILE A 145 -0.27 1.09 -6.73
C ILE A 145 -0.86 1.67 -8.02
N THR A 146 -0.50 2.92 -8.35
CA THR A 146 -1.18 3.70 -9.40
C THR A 146 -0.25 4.29 -10.45
N GLY A 147 1.05 4.37 -10.18
CA GLY A 147 2.05 4.90 -11.10
C GLY A 147 2.29 6.42 -11.02
N ASP A 148 1.43 7.16 -10.29
CA ASP A 148 1.35 8.62 -10.46
C ASP A 148 1.83 9.42 -9.24
N CYS A 149 2.37 8.79 -8.18
CA CYS A 149 2.73 9.38 -6.85
C CYS A 149 1.60 10.11 -6.10
N LEU A 150 0.55 10.54 -6.81
CA LEU A 150 -0.57 11.35 -6.33
C LEU A 150 -1.50 10.59 -5.37
N TRP A 151 -1.34 9.27 -5.31
CA TRP A 151 -2.22 8.36 -4.56
C TRP A 151 -1.43 7.52 -3.56
N SER A 152 -0.68 8.17 -2.68
CA SER A 152 -0.30 7.58 -1.37
C SER A 152 -1.49 7.60 -0.39
N GLY A 153 -2.69 7.42 -0.94
CA GLY A 153 -3.94 7.46 -0.21
C GLY A 153 -4.11 6.22 0.61
N ASP A 154 -4.00 6.36 1.92
CA ASP A 154 -4.47 5.32 2.82
C ASP A 154 -5.98 5.10 2.61
N ALA A 155 -6.38 3.84 2.75
CA ALA A 155 -7.75 3.40 2.81
C ALA A 155 -8.54 4.16 3.89
N GLY A 156 -9.79 4.50 3.57
CA GLY A 156 -10.70 5.12 4.53
C GLY A 156 -12.13 4.65 4.34
N GLN A 157 -12.97 4.99 5.31
CA GLN A 157 -14.41 4.83 5.21
C GLN A 157 -15.08 6.16 4.82
N PHE A 158 -15.79 6.17 3.68
CA PHE A 158 -16.69 7.27 3.29
C PHE A 158 -18.06 6.68 2.95
N GLU A 159 -19.10 7.11 3.65
CA GLU A 159 -20.47 6.57 3.48
C GLU A 159 -20.54 5.03 3.56
N SER A 160 -19.65 4.41 4.34
CA SER A 160 -19.50 2.94 4.46
C SER A 160 -18.86 2.23 3.27
N LYS A 161 -18.38 2.97 2.27
CA LYS A 161 -17.53 2.47 1.20
C LYS A 161 -16.05 2.58 1.57
N LEU A 162 -15.26 1.66 1.04
CA LEU A 162 -13.81 1.82 0.97
C LEU A 162 -13.51 2.89 -0.07
N HIS A 163 -12.77 3.92 0.33
CA HIS A 163 -12.28 4.96 -0.55
C HIS A 163 -10.78 5.18 -0.34
N PHE A 164 -10.12 5.73 -1.34
CA PHE A 164 -8.73 6.15 -1.28
C PHE A 164 -8.64 7.65 -1.50
N GLY A 165 -8.01 8.35 -0.55
CA GLY A 165 -7.78 9.79 -0.63
C GLY A 165 -6.57 10.14 -1.50
N GLY A 166 -6.51 11.36 -2.03
CA GLY A 166 -5.31 11.88 -2.70
C GLY A 166 -4.44 12.74 -1.79
N ASN A 167 -4.60 12.60 -0.47
CA ASN A 167 -3.68 13.26 0.45
C ASN A 167 -2.48 12.33 0.61
N PRO A 168 -1.28 12.74 0.19
CA PRO A 168 -0.09 12.09 0.71
C PRO A 168 -0.13 12.21 2.25
N TYR A 169 0.43 11.26 2.97
CA TYR A 169 0.53 11.33 4.44
C TYR A 169 -0.79 11.08 5.24
N SER A 170 -1.81 10.42 4.68
CA SER A 170 -2.95 9.96 5.49
C SER A 170 -2.57 8.70 6.29
N VAL A 171 -2.85 8.69 7.61
CA VAL A 171 -2.72 7.49 8.49
C VAL A 171 -3.89 6.50 8.29
N GLY A 172 -4.79 6.83 7.36
CA GLY A 172 -6.05 6.16 7.02
C GLY A 172 -6.51 5.04 7.94
N THR A 173 -6.66 3.84 7.40
CA THR A 173 -7.31 2.71 8.08
C THR A 173 -6.37 1.52 8.06
N CYS A 174 -5.97 1.10 9.25
CA CYS A 174 -5.24 -0.15 9.40
C CYS A 174 -6.19 -1.35 9.39
N PHE A 175 -5.69 -2.47 8.88
CA PHE A 175 -6.40 -3.72 8.78
C PHE A 175 -5.62 -4.88 9.38
N GLN A 176 -6.34 -5.81 9.98
CA GLN A 176 -5.83 -7.13 10.31
C GLN A 176 -6.36 -8.15 9.30
N LEU A 177 -5.49 -9.05 8.83
CA LEU A 177 -5.86 -10.07 7.87
C LEU A 177 -5.90 -11.45 8.53
N SER A 178 -6.85 -12.27 8.10
CA SER A 178 -6.96 -13.67 8.54
C SER A 178 -7.47 -14.55 7.42
N GLU A 179 -7.07 -15.82 7.42
CA GLU A 179 -7.59 -16.81 6.48
C GLU A 179 -8.98 -17.29 6.94
N HIS A 180 -9.89 -17.43 5.97
CA HIS A 180 -11.22 -17.97 6.16
C HIS A 180 -11.66 -18.70 4.88
N ASP A 181 -11.76 -20.02 4.96
CA ASP A 181 -12.15 -20.91 3.86
C ASP A 181 -11.30 -20.69 2.58
N GLY A 182 -9.98 -20.52 2.75
CA GLY A 182 -9.06 -20.25 1.65
C GLY A 182 -9.14 -18.83 1.07
N LYS A 183 -9.93 -17.94 1.67
CA LYS A 183 -10.01 -16.50 1.34
C LYS A 183 -9.47 -15.65 2.48
N THR A 184 -9.13 -14.40 2.19
CA THR A 184 -8.64 -13.41 3.15
C THR A 184 -9.78 -12.55 3.67
N ARG A 185 -10.02 -12.57 4.99
CA ARG A 185 -10.82 -11.56 5.67
C ARG A 185 -9.93 -10.39 6.04
N ILE A 186 -10.37 -9.18 5.68
CA ILE A 186 -9.66 -7.93 5.96
C ILE A 186 -10.52 -7.16 6.95
N CYS A 187 -10.07 -7.04 8.20
CA CYS A 187 -10.81 -6.46 9.32
C CYS A 187 -10.22 -5.10 9.67
N SER A 188 -11.04 -4.05 9.74
CA SER A 188 -10.63 -2.74 10.26
C SER A 188 -10.53 -2.72 11.79
N ASP A 189 -9.91 -1.68 12.31
CA ASP A 189 -9.71 -1.41 13.73
C ASP A 189 -11.02 -1.32 14.54
N ASP A 190 -12.09 -0.84 13.92
CA ASP A 190 -13.44 -0.78 14.49
C ASP A 190 -14.21 -2.11 14.46
N GLY A 191 -13.56 -3.20 14.04
CA GLY A 191 -14.13 -4.55 14.03
C GLY A 191 -15.08 -4.82 12.86
N LYS A 192 -15.13 -3.94 11.85
CA LYS A 192 -15.82 -4.22 10.59
C LYS A 192 -14.91 -4.97 9.62
N TYR A 193 -15.53 -5.63 8.66
CA TYR A 193 -14.87 -6.35 7.59
C TYR A 193 -15.10 -5.65 6.27
N LEU A 194 -14.09 -5.65 5.41
CA LEU A 194 -14.28 -5.32 4.01
C LEU A 194 -15.16 -6.41 3.38
N VAL A 195 -16.24 -5.99 2.74
CA VAL A 195 -17.20 -6.85 2.05
C VAL A 195 -17.62 -6.23 0.73
N VAL A 196 -18.12 -7.07 -0.16
CA VAL A 196 -18.78 -6.58 -1.37
C VAL A 196 -20.20 -6.17 -1.03
N MET A 197 -20.55 -4.93 -1.36
CA MET A 197 -21.87 -4.39 -1.06
C MET A 197 -22.44 -3.63 -2.25
N MET A 198 -23.77 -3.48 -2.22
CA MET A 198 -24.52 -2.54 -3.02
C MET A 198 -25.26 -1.64 -2.04
N GLU A 199 -25.15 -0.33 -2.22
CA GLU A 199 -25.85 0.60 -1.32
C GLU A 199 -27.36 0.43 -1.44
N PRO A 200 -28.10 0.41 -0.32
CA PRO A 200 -29.57 0.29 -0.35
C PRO A 200 -30.24 1.38 -1.18
N SER A 201 -29.67 2.59 -1.17
CA SER A 201 -30.12 3.72 -2.00
C SER A 201 -30.03 3.39 -3.48
N VAL A 202 -28.95 2.77 -3.94
CA VAL A 202 -28.74 2.36 -5.34
C VAL A 202 -29.62 1.15 -5.68
N ALA A 203 -29.70 0.16 -4.79
CA ALA A 203 -30.50 -1.05 -4.97
C ALA A 203 -32.00 -0.72 -5.21
N ALA A 204 -32.52 0.33 -4.59
CA ALA A 204 -33.91 0.77 -4.75
C ALA A 204 -34.26 1.25 -6.17
N TYR A 205 -33.27 1.70 -6.95
CA TYR A 205 -33.45 2.22 -8.31
C TYR A 205 -33.07 1.22 -9.39
N LEU A 206 -32.71 -0.02 -9.04
CA LEU A 206 -32.49 -1.07 -10.02
C LEU A 206 -33.79 -1.40 -10.78
N ASP A 207 -33.65 -1.67 -12.08
CA ASP A 207 -34.73 -2.22 -12.90
C ASP A 207 -35.30 -3.50 -12.25
N GLU A 208 -36.60 -3.78 -12.44
CA GLU A 208 -37.26 -4.94 -11.82
C GLU A 208 -36.55 -6.28 -12.08
N GLY A 209 -36.00 -6.45 -13.28
CA GLY A 209 -35.21 -7.63 -13.64
C GLY A 209 -33.89 -7.75 -12.85
N CYS A 210 -33.32 -6.62 -12.41
CA CYS A 210 -32.06 -6.55 -11.67
C CYS A 210 -32.23 -6.67 -10.16
N LYS A 211 -33.43 -6.48 -9.60
CA LYS A 211 -33.66 -6.54 -8.14
C LYS A 211 -33.41 -7.91 -7.53
N GLN A 212 -33.47 -8.98 -8.33
CA GLN A 212 -33.16 -10.34 -7.91
C GLN A 212 -31.70 -10.72 -8.11
N HIS A 213 -30.93 -9.88 -8.82
CA HIS A 213 -29.51 -10.13 -9.02
C HIS A 213 -28.75 -9.95 -7.72
N THR A 214 -27.77 -10.80 -7.55
CA THR A 214 -26.81 -10.80 -6.47
C THR A 214 -25.46 -10.34 -6.98
N ARG A 215 -24.52 -10.21 -6.05
CA ARG A 215 -23.13 -9.88 -6.37
C ARG A 215 -22.45 -10.92 -7.28
N PHE A 216 -23.04 -12.11 -7.45
CA PHE A 216 -22.52 -13.20 -8.28
C PHE A 216 -23.10 -13.22 -9.70
N ASP A 217 -24.01 -12.30 -10.03
CA ASP A 217 -24.62 -12.25 -11.36
C ASP A 217 -23.80 -11.38 -12.32
N ARG A 218 -23.57 -11.90 -13.53
CA ARG A 218 -22.89 -11.17 -14.62
C ARG A 218 -23.87 -10.30 -15.39
N CYS A 219 -24.35 -9.24 -14.74
CA CYS A 219 -25.22 -8.23 -15.34
C CYS A 219 -24.45 -6.93 -15.53
N SER A 220 -24.32 -6.45 -16.77
CA SER A 220 -23.60 -5.21 -17.11
C SER A 220 -24.13 -3.97 -16.38
N SER A 221 -25.45 -3.91 -16.14
CA SER A 221 -26.06 -2.83 -15.37
C SER A 221 -25.72 -2.92 -13.88
N CYS A 222 -25.77 -4.12 -13.29
CA CYS A 222 -25.50 -4.32 -11.86
C CYS A 222 -24.01 -4.19 -11.50
N MET A 223 -23.10 -4.53 -12.41
CA MET A 223 -21.66 -4.50 -12.14
C MET A 223 -21.16 -3.13 -11.68
N LEU A 224 -21.75 -2.04 -12.21
CA LEU A 224 -21.40 -0.67 -11.87
C LEU A 224 -21.90 -0.22 -10.49
N HIS A 225 -22.73 -1.03 -9.83
CA HIS A 225 -23.40 -0.70 -8.57
C HIS A 225 -22.88 -1.48 -7.37
N TYR A 226 -22.07 -2.51 -7.61
CA TYR A 226 -21.35 -3.22 -6.54
C TYR A 226 -19.97 -2.61 -6.32
N THR A 227 -19.64 -2.37 -5.06
CA THR A 227 -18.34 -1.85 -4.63
C THR A 227 -17.86 -2.60 -3.38
N ILE A 228 -16.73 -2.19 -2.82
CA ILE A 228 -16.23 -2.68 -1.53
C ILE A 228 -16.58 -1.66 -0.46
N GLY A 229 -17.11 -2.15 0.67
CA GLY A 229 -17.38 -1.33 1.84
C GLY A 229 -17.27 -2.13 3.11
N TYR A 230 -17.79 -1.58 4.21
CA TYR A 230 -17.57 -2.08 5.55
C TYR A 230 -18.84 -2.69 6.14
N SER A 231 -18.73 -3.88 6.74
CA SER A 231 -19.83 -4.57 7.41
C SER A 231 -19.37 -5.21 8.72
N SER A 232 -20.20 -5.17 9.76
CA SER A 232 -19.94 -5.91 11.00
C SER A 232 -20.21 -7.42 10.87
N GLU A 233 -20.84 -7.85 9.77
CA GLU A 233 -21.07 -9.26 9.46
C GLU A 233 -20.04 -9.75 8.44
N PRO A 234 -19.16 -10.70 8.80
CA PRO A 234 -18.14 -11.23 7.89
C PRO A 234 -18.77 -12.24 6.93
N LEU A 235 -19.46 -11.75 5.90
CA LEU A 235 -20.16 -12.60 4.94
C LEU A 235 -19.17 -13.51 4.19
N GLU A 236 -18.14 -12.95 3.54
CA GLU A 236 -17.06 -13.71 2.87
C GLU A 236 -15.78 -12.87 2.73
N GLY A 237 -14.62 -13.52 2.65
CA GLY A 237 -13.32 -12.88 2.36
C GLY A 237 -13.05 -12.65 0.87
N PHE A 238 -11.90 -12.04 0.58
CA PHE A 238 -11.35 -11.82 -0.76
C PHE A 238 -10.21 -12.79 -1.08
N LEU A 239 -10.07 -13.17 -2.34
CA LEU A 239 -8.85 -13.78 -2.84
C LEU A 239 -7.83 -12.66 -3.13
N LEU A 240 -6.66 -12.73 -2.51
CA LEU A 240 -5.50 -11.91 -2.87
C LEU A 240 -4.75 -12.64 -3.98
N VAL A 241 -4.91 -12.22 -5.22
CA VAL A 241 -4.27 -12.87 -6.36
C VAL A 241 -2.93 -12.17 -6.64
N PRO A 242 -1.78 -12.85 -6.50
CA PRO A 242 -0.48 -12.23 -6.73
C PRO A 242 -0.35 -11.70 -8.15
N LYS A 243 0.07 -10.43 -8.28
CA LYS A 243 0.31 -9.80 -9.57
C LYS A 243 1.32 -8.66 -9.40
N GLY A 244 2.29 -8.57 -10.31
CA GLY A 244 3.35 -7.57 -10.23
C GLY A 244 4.52 -8.02 -9.37
N LEU A 245 4.98 -7.20 -8.43
CA LEU A 245 5.97 -7.62 -7.44
C LEU A 245 5.36 -8.63 -6.45
N SER A 246 6.20 -9.36 -5.74
CA SER A 246 5.78 -10.43 -4.80
C SER A 246 4.94 -9.93 -3.61
N THR A 247 4.83 -8.62 -3.42
CA THR A 247 4.09 -7.95 -2.34
C THR A 247 2.82 -7.26 -2.84
N MET A 248 2.48 -7.45 -4.11
CA MET A 248 1.37 -6.79 -4.79
C MET A 248 0.31 -7.81 -5.19
N PHE A 249 -0.94 -7.41 -5.04
CA PHE A 249 -2.10 -8.28 -5.22
C PHE A 249 -3.21 -7.54 -5.94
N VAL A 250 -4.02 -8.28 -6.70
CA VAL A 250 -5.35 -7.81 -7.07
C VAL A 250 -6.38 -8.38 -6.10
N LEU A 251 -7.39 -7.59 -5.76
CA LEU A 251 -8.53 -8.05 -4.97
C LEU A 251 -9.53 -8.77 -5.89
N ASN A 252 -9.94 -9.97 -5.49
CA ASN A 252 -10.95 -10.75 -6.20
C ASN A 252 -12.01 -11.29 -5.23
N ASP A 253 -13.30 -11.16 -5.58
CA ASP A 253 -14.41 -11.64 -4.74
C ASP A 253 -14.88 -13.07 -5.06
N GLY A 254 -14.19 -13.75 -5.98
CA GLY A 254 -14.53 -15.04 -6.56
C GLY A 254 -15.06 -14.96 -7.98
N LEU A 255 -15.55 -13.80 -8.42
CA LEU A 255 -16.09 -13.62 -9.78
C LEU A 255 -15.52 -12.40 -10.50
N PHE A 256 -15.32 -11.30 -9.78
CA PHE A 256 -14.84 -10.02 -10.31
C PHE A 256 -13.58 -9.57 -9.61
N TYR A 257 -12.79 -8.76 -10.31
CA TYR A 257 -11.67 -8.03 -9.75
C TYR A 257 -12.05 -6.58 -9.48
N TYR A 258 -11.19 -5.87 -8.76
CA TYR A 258 -11.44 -4.48 -8.40
C TYR A 258 -10.38 -3.54 -8.96
N LYS A 259 -10.87 -2.44 -9.55
CA LYS A 259 -10.08 -1.34 -10.07
C LYS A 259 -10.34 -0.09 -9.25
N VAL A 260 -9.29 0.61 -8.88
CA VAL A 260 -9.35 1.97 -8.34
C VAL A 260 -9.75 2.91 -9.47
N ASN A 261 -10.89 3.58 -9.30
CA ASN A 261 -11.41 4.57 -10.21
C ASN A 261 -11.28 5.96 -9.59
N VAL A 262 -10.36 6.76 -10.12
CA VAL A 262 -10.12 8.12 -9.66
C VAL A 262 -11.25 9.03 -10.18
N LEU A 263 -12.10 9.49 -9.27
CA LEU A 263 -13.27 10.31 -9.62
C LEU A 263 -12.97 11.81 -9.55
N LYS A 264 -12.09 12.23 -8.62
CA LYS A 264 -11.61 13.61 -8.43
C LYS A 264 -10.17 13.55 -7.93
N GLY A 265 -9.37 14.61 -8.10
CA GLY A 265 -7.94 14.66 -7.71
C GLY A 265 -7.60 14.41 -6.23
N SER A 266 -8.60 14.10 -5.39
CA SER A 266 -8.40 13.69 -3.99
C SER A 266 -9.29 12.51 -3.54
N TYR A 267 -10.00 11.84 -4.45
CA TYR A 267 -10.95 10.78 -4.11
C TYR A 267 -11.06 9.70 -5.20
N ALA A 268 -10.87 8.45 -4.79
CA ALA A 268 -11.05 7.28 -5.64
C ALA A 268 -11.90 6.21 -4.94
N GLU A 269 -12.73 5.53 -5.74
CA GLU A 269 -13.57 4.41 -5.31
C GLU A 269 -13.17 3.13 -6.04
N LEU A 270 -13.64 1.99 -5.55
CA LEU A 270 -13.46 0.71 -6.23
C LEU A 270 -14.65 0.39 -7.13
N GLN A 271 -14.34 0.04 -8.36
CA GLN A 271 -15.30 -0.50 -9.33
C GLN A 271 -14.93 -1.94 -9.70
N ARG A 272 -15.94 -2.74 -10.01
CA ARG A 272 -15.74 -4.10 -10.52
C ARG A 272 -15.27 -4.10 -11.96
N VAL A 273 -14.38 -5.04 -12.26
CA VAL A 273 -13.91 -5.36 -13.61
C VAL A 273 -13.85 -6.88 -13.81
N GLU A 274 -13.99 -7.35 -15.04
CA GLU A 274 -13.96 -8.78 -15.35
C GLU A 274 -12.52 -9.28 -15.58
N GLY A 275 -11.68 -8.47 -16.21
CA GLY A 275 -10.30 -8.81 -16.51
C GLY A 275 -9.35 -8.51 -15.36
N ILE A 276 -8.46 -9.46 -15.04
CA ILE A 276 -7.36 -9.22 -14.10
C ILE A 276 -6.42 -8.10 -14.58
N ASP A 277 -6.34 -7.87 -15.89
CA ASP A 277 -5.51 -6.82 -16.52
C ASP A 277 -6.09 -5.42 -16.39
N GLU A 278 -7.38 -5.32 -16.07
CA GLU A 278 -8.04 -4.07 -15.77
C GLU A 278 -8.00 -3.73 -14.26
N ALA A 279 -7.64 -4.71 -13.43
CA ALA A 279 -7.65 -4.57 -11.98
C ALA A 279 -6.47 -3.71 -11.50
N SER A 280 -6.70 -2.97 -10.40
CA SER A 280 -5.62 -2.24 -9.73
C SER A 280 -4.81 -3.16 -8.84
N LEU A 281 -3.54 -2.83 -8.69
CA LEU A 281 -2.64 -3.47 -7.74
C LEU A 281 -2.81 -2.82 -6.36
N PHE A 282 -2.79 -3.65 -5.34
CA PHE A 282 -2.85 -3.26 -3.95
C PHE A 282 -1.68 -3.88 -3.20
N GLN A 283 -1.25 -3.21 -2.14
CA GLN A 283 -0.25 -3.71 -1.21
C GLN A 283 -0.66 -3.39 0.22
N PHE A 284 -0.10 -4.15 1.15
CA PHE A 284 -0.23 -3.93 2.58
C PHE A 284 1.14 -3.53 3.14
N VAL A 285 1.17 -2.64 4.13
CA VAL A 285 2.38 -2.21 4.85
C VAL A 285 2.10 -2.28 6.35
N ALA A 286 2.97 -2.94 7.13
CA ALA A 286 2.76 -3.16 8.56
C ALA A 286 3.16 -1.99 9.47
#